data_AF-A0A645IQ83-F1
#
_entry.id   AF-A0A645IQ83-F1
#
_cell.length_a   1.000
_cell.length_b   1.000
_cell.length_c   1.000
_cell.angle_alpha   90.00
_cell.angle_beta   90.00
_cell.angle_gamma   90.00
#
_symmetry.space_group_name_H-M   'P 1'
#
loop_
_entity.id
_entity.type
_entity.pdbx_description
1 polymer ?
#
loop_
_entity_poly.entity_id
_entity_poly.type
_entity_poly.pdbx_seq_one_letter_code
_entity_poly.pdbx_strand_id
1 'polypeptide(L)' 'MGLRMIAEGVETQAQADYLRMKRCDFLQGYYLCRPVPLEDLIGVMQSPATFSVD' A
#
# COMPACT_ATOMS: atom_id res chain seq x y z
N MET A 1 -11.09 -6.89 -20.50
CA MET A 1 -10.47 -7.90 -19.61
C MET A 1 -10.38 -7.27 -18.23
N GLY A 2 -10.98 -7.87 -17.19
CA GLY A 2 -11.12 -7.30 -15.83
C GLY A 2 -10.08 -7.84 -14.85
N LEU A 3 -8.79 -7.74 -15.21
CA LEU A 3 -7.70 -8.17 -14.34
C LEU A 3 -7.36 -7.06 -13.34
N ARG A 4 -7.06 -7.46 -12.10
CA ARG A 4 -6.55 -6.55 -11.06
C ARG A 4 -5.03 -6.59 -11.02
N MET A 5 -4.42 -5.43 -10.81
CA MET A 5 -2.98 -5.21 -10.79
C MET A 5 -2.50 -4.87 -9.38
N ILE A 6 -1.33 -5.40 -9.01
CA ILE A 6 -0.58 -4.97 -7.83
C ILE A 6 0.76 -4.38 -8.27
N ALA A 7 1.10 -3.21 -7.73
CA ALA A 7 2.43 -2.62 -7.88
C ALA A 7 3.23 -2.83 -6.60
N GLU A 8 4.34 -3.56 -6.71
CA GLU A 8 5.27 -3.85 -5.61
C GLU A 8 6.45 -2.88 -5.61
N GLY A 9 7.06 -2.67 -4.44
CA GLY A 9 8.21 -1.77 -4.27
C GLY A 9 7.87 -0.29 -4.15
N VAL A 10 6.68 0.06 -3.63
CA VAL A 10 6.32 1.46 -3.37
C VAL A 10 7.04 1.97 -2.12
N GLU A 11 7.99 2.88 -2.30
CA GLU A 11 8.88 3.38 -1.25
C GLU A 11 8.68 4.87 -0.93
N THR A 12 7.93 5.59 -1.76
CA THR A 12 7.68 7.04 -1.60
C THR A 12 6.22 7.42 -1.86
N GLN A 13 5.80 8.54 -1.26
CA GLN A 13 4.51 9.18 -1.53
C GLN A 13 4.29 9.42 -3.04
N ALA A 14 5.30 9.99 -3.72
CA ALA A 14 5.19 10.32 -5.14
C ALA A 14 4.93 9.09 -6.04
N GLN A 15 5.53 7.93 -5.72
CA GLN A 15 5.23 6.68 -6.42
C GLN A 15 3.80 6.21 -6.15
N ALA A 16 3.34 6.28 -4.89
CA ALA A 16 1.99 5.90 -4.52
C ALA A 16 0.93 6.75 -5.25
N ASP A 17 1.13 8.07 -5.28
CA ASP A 17 0.23 9.01 -5.97
C ASP A 17 0.22 8.79 -7.48
N TYR A 18 1.39 8.56 -8.09
CA TYR A 18 1.49 8.22 -9.51
C TYR A 18 0.71 6.94 -9.84
N LEU A 19 0.89 5.87 -9.07
CA LEU A 19 0.23 4.58 -9.31
C LEU A 19 -1.28 4.64 -9.06
N ARG A 20 -1.71 5.41 -8.05
CA ARG A 20 -3.13 5.71 -7.78
C ARG A 20 -3.77 6.45 -8.96
N MET A 21 -3.10 7.47 -9.50
CA MET A 21 -3.57 8.19 -10.69
C MET A 21 -3.69 7.28 -11.91
N LYS A 22 -2.81 6.27 -12.04
CA LYS A 22 -2.89 5.24 -13.09
C LYS A 22 -3.93 4.15 -12.84
N ARG A 23 -4.71 4.25 -11.75
CA ARG A 23 -5.74 3.28 -11.34
C ARG A 23 -5.16 1.87 -11.13
N CYS A 24 -3.96 1.77 -10.56
CA CYS A 24 -3.45 0.51 -10.05
C CYS A 24 -4.31 0.07 -8.84
N ASP A 25 -4.78 -1.17 -8.83
CA ASP A 25 -5.75 -1.64 -7.83
C ASP A 25 -5.15 -1.77 -6.43
N PHE A 26 -3.91 -2.27 -6.35
CA PHE A 26 -3.23 -2.54 -5.09
C PHE A 26 -1.78 -2.05 -5.13
N LEU A 27 -1.29 -1.62 -3.97
CA LEU A 27 0.07 -1.14 -3.78
C LEU A 27 0.72 -1.93 -2.64
N GLN A 28 1.99 -2.29 -2.78
CA GLN A 28 2.80 -2.90 -1.73
C GLN A 28 4.17 -2.23 -1.68
N GLY A 29 4.63 -1.88 -0.49
CA GLY A 29 6.00 -1.43 -0.28
C GLY A 29 6.20 -0.72 1.06
N TYR A 30 7.44 -0.38 1.36
CA TYR A 30 7.86 0.16 2.66
C TYR A 30 7.24 1.52 3.00
N TYR A 31 6.77 2.26 1.99
CA TYR A 31 6.00 3.47 2.22
C TYR A 31 4.68 3.19 2.95
N LEU A 32 4.06 2.04 2.68
CA LEU A 32 2.79 1.64 3.29
C LEU A 32 3.01 0.89 4.61
N CYS A 33 3.82 -0.16 4.55
CA CYS A 33 4.12 -1.01 5.69
C CYS A 33 5.37 -1.85 5.36
N ARG A 34 6.28 -1.97 6.32
CA ARG A 34 7.34 -2.99 6.23
C ARG A 34 6.73 -4.37 6.51
N PRO A 35 7.31 -5.47 6.01
CA PRO A 35 6.94 -6.82 6.44
C PRO A 35 6.97 -6.90 7.97
N VAL A 36 5.91 -7.45 8.56
CA VAL A 36 5.78 -7.60 10.01
C VAL A 36 5.74 -9.07 10.41
N PRO A 37 6.24 -9.43 11.60
CA PRO A 37 6.02 -10.74 12.20
C PRO A 37 4.53 -11.05 12.36
N LEU A 38 4.20 -12.34 12.51
CA LEU A 38 2.81 -12.79 12.63
C LEU A 38 2.15 -12.25 13.90
N GLU A 39 2.89 -12.20 15.00
CA GLU A 39 2.46 -11.68 16.29
C GLU A 39 2.03 -10.21 16.24
N ASP A 40 2.58 -9.44 15.30
CA ASP A 40 2.30 -8.01 15.14
C ASP A 40 1.20 -7.72 14.10
N LEU A 41 0.84 -8.71 13.28
CA LEU A 41 -0.08 -8.53 12.14
C LEU A 41 -1.43 -7.94 12.57
N ILE A 42 -2.02 -8.46 13.66
CA ILE A 42 -3.34 -8.01 14.14
C ILE A 42 -3.28 -6.53 14.52
N GLY A 43 -2.23 -6.08 15.21
CA GLY A 43 -2.07 -4.69 15.62
C GLY A 43 -1.98 -3.74 14.41
N VAL A 44 -1.22 -4.13 13.39
CA VAL A 44 -1.08 -3.37 12.14
C VAL A 44 -2.40 -3.32 11.37
N MET A 45 -3.15 -4.42 11.30
CA MET A 45 -4.43 -4.47 10.59
C MET A 45 -5.54 -3.66 11.26
N GLN A 46 -5.50 -3.51 12.58
CA GLN A 46 -6.49 -2.73 13.35
C GLN A 46 -6.19 -1.23 13.35
N SER A 47 -4.94 -0.84 13.14
CA SER A 47 -4.50 0.56 13.00
C SER A 47 -3.80 0.75 11.65
N PRO A 48 -4.51 0.58 10.52
CA PRO A 48 -3.91 0.78 9.21
C PRO A 48 -3.37 2.21 9.13
N ALA A 49 -2.21 2.39 8.50
CA ALA A 49 -1.71 3.72 8.18
C ALA A 49 -2.76 4.41 7.30
N THR A 50 -3.52 5.33 7.90
CA THR A 50 -4.51 6.12 7.18
C THR A 50 -3.76 7.10 6.30
N PHE A 51 -3.66 6.77 5.01
CA PHE A 51 -3.24 7.74 4.01
C PHE A 51 -4.43 8.66 3.74
N SER A 52 -4.50 9.78 4.46
CA SER A 52 -5.44 10.85 4.16
C SER A 52 -5.20 11.31 2.72
N VAL A 53 -6.28 11.36 1.95
CA VAL A 53 -6.33 11.97 0.62
C VAL A 53 -6.94 13.35 0.83
N ASP A 54 -6.13 14.40 0.68
CA ASP A 54 -6.66 15.72 0.36
C ASP A 54 -7.01 15.77 -1.14
#